data_AF-U1QM06-F1
#
_entry.id   AF-U1QM06-F1
#
_cell.length_a   1.000
_cell.length_b   1.000
_cell.length_c   1.000
_cell.angle_alpha   90.00
_cell.angle_beta   90.00
_cell.angle_gamma   90.00
#
_symmetry.space_group_name_H-M   'P 1'
#
loop_
_entity.id
_entity.type
_entity.pdbx_description
1 polymer ?
#
loop_
_entity_poly.entity_id
_entity_poly.type
_entity_poly.pdbx_seq_one_letter_code
_entity_poly.pdbx_strand_id
1 'polypeptide(L)'
;MPGTVRIESERHVMTQSTAPSPGTSSVGALSAEEVAAIRSDFPYLERPARNGEPLAYLDWAATSQKPAGVIATEADFYRTSNGAAGRSTYQLADEATATFEDARDAVASFVGARGGELVFTKNATEAINLVALAIGHASLGRSAARGGAPAAADDP
;
A
#
# COMPACT_ATOMS: atom_id res chain seq x y z
N MET A 1 48.57 29.04 -30.91
CA MET A 1 47.44 28.66 -31.80
C MET A 1 48.03 28.35 -33.15
N PRO A 2 47.73 27.23 -33.83
CA PRO A 2 46.57 26.32 -33.72
C PRO A 2 46.96 24.99 -33.00
N GLY A 3 46.12 24.16 -32.37
CA GLY A 3 44.70 23.87 -32.57
C GLY A 3 44.55 22.64 -33.48
N THR A 4 44.27 21.44 -32.93
CA THR A 4 43.35 20.39 -33.46
C THR A 4 43.51 19.03 -32.74
N VAL A 5 42.47 18.70 -31.95
CA VAL A 5 41.69 17.44 -31.84
C VAL A 5 42.31 16.13 -31.26
N ARG A 6 41.60 15.68 -30.21
CA ARG A 6 41.46 14.39 -29.49
C ARG A 6 41.63 13.12 -30.34
N ILE A 7 41.95 11.99 -29.68
CA ILE A 7 41.09 10.78 -29.55
C ILE A 7 41.59 9.91 -28.38
N GLU A 8 40.68 9.61 -27.45
CA GLU A 8 40.81 8.70 -26.31
C GLU A 8 40.83 7.23 -26.79
N SER A 9 41.64 6.40 -26.15
CA SER A 9 41.56 4.94 -26.25
C SER A 9 41.76 4.35 -24.86
N GLU A 10 40.71 4.44 -24.06
CA GLU A 10 40.63 3.70 -22.80
C GLU A 10 40.35 2.23 -23.10
N ARG A 11 41.29 1.38 -22.68
CA ARG A 11 41.18 -0.07 -22.76
C ARG A 11 40.11 -0.53 -21.78
N HIS A 12 39.06 -1.12 -22.35
CA HIS A 12 37.95 -1.79 -21.69
C HIS A 12 38.50 -2.91 -20.77
N VAL A 13 38.48 -2.69 -19.46
CA VAL A 13 38.70 -3.73 -18.45
C VAL A 13 37.35 -4.40 -18.19
N MET A 14 37.25 -5.65 -18.63
CA MET A 14 36.10 -6.54 -18.40
C MET A 14 36.01 -6.87 -16.90
N THR A 15 35.24 -6.11 -16.12
CA THR A 15 34.89 -6.46 -14.75
C THR A 15 33.72 -7.44 -14.77
N GLN A 16 33.98 -8.69 -14.38
CA GLN A 16 32.93 -9.69 -14.16
C GLN A 16 32.09 -9.26 -12.96
N SER A 17 30.84 -8.85 -13.22
CA SER A 17 29.82 -8.61 -12.20
C SER A 17 29.40 -9.95 -11.61
N THR A 18 29.95 -10.27 -10.44
CA THR A 18 29.47 -11.39 -9.62
C THR A 18 28.17 -10.94 -8.96
N ALA A 19 27.04 -11.50 -9.39
CA ALA A 19 25.75 -11.26 -8.75
C ALA A 19 25.82 -11.70 -7.27
N PRO A 20 25.31 -10.90 -6.32
CA PRO A 20 25.22 -11.33 -4.93
C PRO A 20 24.30 -12.55 -4.86
N SER A 21 24.85 -13.66 -4.37
CA SER A 21 24.07 -14.85 -4.03
C SER A 21 22.98 -14.46 -3.02
N PRO A 22 21.73 -14.97 -3.12
CA PRO A 22 20.70 -14.68 -2.13
C PRO A 22 21.13 -15.32 -0.80
N GLY A 23 21.78 -14.51 0.04
CA GLY A 23 22.10 -14.88 1.40
C GLY A 23 20.82 -15.32 2.08
N THR A 24 20.80 -16.57 2.54
CA THR A 24 19.73 -17.08 3.39
C THR A 24 19.85 -16.36 4.72
N SER A 25 19.19 -15.20 4.86
CA SER A 25 19.07 -14.53 6.15
C SER A 25 18.31 -15.47 7.08
N SER A 26 19.02 -16.11 8.00
CA SER A 26 18.40 -16.78 9.13
C SER A 26 17.67 -15.69 9.92
N VAL A 27 16.35 -15.69 9.90
CA VAL A 27 15.56 -14.78 10.73
C VAL A 27 15.75 -15.24 12.18
N GLY A 28 16.75 -14.65 12.84
CA GLY A 28 16.97 -14.82 14.28
C GLY A 28 15.91 -14.06 15.07
N ALA A 29 15.76 -14.41 16.35
CA ALA A 29 14.93 -13.63 17.25
C ALA A 29 15.47 -12.19 17.36
N LEU A 30 14.57 -11.21 17.41
CA LEU A 30 14.92 -9.81 17.65
C LEU A 30 15.66 -9.67 19.00
N SER A 31 16.73 -8.91 19.00
CA SER A 31 17.41 -8.47 20.22
C SER A 31 16.52 -7.56 21.06
N ALA A 32 16.82 -7.44 22.35
CA ALA A 32 16.08 -6.55 23.25
C ALA A 32 16.12 -5.08 22.79
N GLU A 33 17.23 -4.67 22.18
CA GLU A 33 17.43 -3.33 21.64
C GLU A 33 16.54 -3.08 20.42
N GLU A 34 16.45 -4.05 19.49
CA GLU A 34 15.55 -3.97 18.34
C GLU A 34 14.08 -3.95 18.78
N VAL A 35 13.70 -4.75 19.77
CA VAL A 35 12.33 -4.72 20.32
C VAL A 35 12.03 -3.37 20.97
N ALA A 36 12.99 -2.78 21.70
CA ALA A 36 12.82 -1.47 22.31
C ALA A 36 12.67 -0.37 21.24
N ALA A 37 13.46 -0.44 20.16
CA ALA A 37 13.35 0.48 19.03
C ALA A 37 11.96 0.39 18.37
N ILE A 38 11.48 -0.81 18.05
CA ILE A 38 10.13 -1.02 17.48
C ILE A 38 9.06 -0.51 18.44
N ARG A 39 9.18 -0.79 19.75
CA ARG A 39 8.20 -0.32 20.74
C ARG A 39 8.11 1.21 20.78
N SER A 40 9.23 1.91 20.58
CA SER A 40 9.28 3.38 20.60
C SER A 40 8.47 4.02 19.46
N ASP A 41 8.20 3.30 18.38
CA ASP A 41 7.33 3.78 17.30
C ASP A 41 5.85 3.82 17.70
N PHE A 42 5.43 3.20 18.81
CA PHE A 42 4.03 3.09 19.22
C PHE A 42 3.74 3.97 20.44
N PRO A 43 3.41 5.27 20.25
CA PRO A 43 3.24 6.22 21.36
C PRO A 43 2.12 5.82 22.33
N TYR A 44 1.11 5.06 21.86
CA TYR A 44 0.04 4.57 22.74
C TYR A 44 0.56 3.65 23.86
N LEU A 45 1.65 2.92 23.62
CA LEU A 45 2.23 1.95 24.56
C LEU A 45 3.07 2.60 25.67
N GLU A 46 3.29 3.92 25.61
CA GLU A 46 3.95 4.70 26.68
C GLU A 46 3.00 5.01 27.85
N ARG A 47 1.68 4.92 27.61
CA ARG A 47 0.68 5.20 28.64
C ARG A 47 0.69 4.10 29.71
N PRO A 48 0.48 4.45 31.00
CA PRO A 48 0.29 3.43 32.03
C PRO A 48 -1.05 2.71 31.84
N ALA A 49 -1.10 1.46 32.28
CA ALA A 49 -2.36 0.73 32.42
C ALA A 49 -3.22 1.34 33.54
N ARG A 50 -4.49 0.92 33.64
CA ARG A 50 -5.45 1.45 34.63
C ARG A 50 -5.00 1.30 36.08
N ASN A 51 -4.18 0.31 36.36
CA ASN A 51 -3.60 0.03 37.68
C ASN A 51 -2.27 0.77 37.92
N GLY A 52 -1.83 1.63 37.00
CA GLY A 52 -0.56 2.37 37.09
C GLY A 52 0.67 1.61 36.60
N GLU A 53 0.54 0.33 36.27
CA GLU A 53 1.63 -0.51 35.78
C GLU A 53 1.94 -0.27 34.29
N PRO A 54 3.10 -0.71 33.78
CA PRO A 54 3.40 -0.67 32.35
C PRO A 54 2.33 -1.36 31.50
N LEU A 55 1.89 -0.70 30.42
CA LEU A 55 0.87 -1.25 29.54
C LEU A 55 1.39 -2.43 28.72
N ALA A 56 0.75 -3.59 28.94
CA ALA A 56 0.86 -4.78 28.10
C ALA A 56 -0.44 -4.95 27.28
N TYR A 57 -0.39 -4.61 25.99
CA TYR A 57 -1.54 -4.72 25.09
C TYR A 57 -1.53 -6.08 24.37
N LEU A 58 -2.32 -7.04 24.88
CA LEU A 58 -2.38 -8.41 24.36
C LEU A 58 -3.65 -8.72 23.54
N ASP A 59 -4.40 -7.68 23.15
CA ASP A 59 -5.65 -7.79 22.38
C ASP A 59 -5.47 -7.35 20.91
N TRP A 60 -4.28 -7.60 20.36
CA TRP A 60 -3.91 -7.20 19.00
C TRP A 60 -4.73 -7.89 17.90
N ALA A 61 -5.32 -9.06 18.23
CA ALA A 61 -6.20 -9.80 17.33
C ALA A 61 -7.53 -9.08 17.08
N ALA A 62 -8.00 -8.27 18.03
CA ALA A 62 -9.18 -7.43 17.84
C ALA A 62 -8.84 -6.14 17.06
N THR A 63 -7.75 -5.47 17.43
CA THR A 63 -7.18 -4.35 16.66
C THR A 63 -5.72 -4.12 17.04
N SER A 64 -4.90 -3.67 16.11
CA SER A 64 -3.49 -3.36 16.39
C SER A 64 -3.31 -1.87 16.70
N GLN A 65 -2.31 -1.55 17.53
CA GLN A 65 -1.90 -0.16 17.74
C GLN A 65 -1.24 0.38 16.46
N LYS A 66 -1.35 1.69 16.23
CA LYS A 66 -0.74 2.35 15.06
C LYS A 66 0.63 2.95 15.43
N PRO A 67 1.69 2.70 14.64
CA PRO A 67 2.96 3.39 14.82
C PRO A 67 2.84 4.86 14.41
N ALA A 68 3.72 5.72 14.95
CA ALA A 68 3.71 7.17 14.74
C ALA A 68 3.80 7.55 13.26
N GLY A 69 4.61 6.83 12.48
CA GLY A 69 4.75 7.05 11.04
C GLY A 69 3.43 6.93 10.28
N VAL A 70 2.62 5.90 10.59
CA VAL A 70 1.30 5.69 9.96
C VAL A 70 0.35 6.84 10.29
N ILE A 71 0.32 7.27 11.55
CA ILE A 71 -0.52 8.39 11.99
C ILE A 71 -0.09 9.69 11.29
N ALA A 72 1.22 9.94 11.21
CA ALA A 72 1.77 11.13 10.55
C ALA A 72 1.41 11.15 9.06
N THR A 73 1.62 10.05 8.33
CA THR A 73 1.30 9.95 6.91
C THR A 73 -0.19 10.15 6.62
N GLU A 74 -1.07 9.53 7.43
CA GLU A 74 -2.52 9.74 7.31
C GLU A 74 -2.89 11.22 7.52
N ALA A 75 -2.33 11.84 8.55
CA ALA A 75 -2.58 13.25 8.84
C ALA A 75 -2.01 14.19 7.78
N ASP A 76 -0.84 13.88 7.21
CA ASP A 76 -0.21 14.67 6.15
C ASP A 76 -1.01 14.59 4.86
N PHE A 77 -1.49 13.40 4.47
CA PHE A 77 -2.41 13.25 3.34
C PHE A 77 -3.61 14.21 3.45
N TYR A 78 -4.23 14.27 4.63
CA TYR A 78 -5.36 15.18 4.84
C TYR A 78 -4.99 16.66 4.80
N ARG A 79 -3.76 17.02 5.19
CA ARG A 79 -3.27 18.41 5.17
C ARG A 79 -2.90 18.88 3.77
N THR A 80 -2.33 18.01 2.94
CA THR A 80 -1.66 18.42 1.70
C THR A 80 -2.30 17.88 0.42
N SER A 81 -2.95 16.72 0.47
CA SER A 81 -3.25 15.94 -0.74
C SER A 81 -4.69 15.42 -0.80
N ASN A 82 -5.57 15.88 0.10
CA ASN A 82 -6.96 15.49 0.08
C ASN A 82 -7.70 16.09 -1.13
N GLY A 83 -8.18 15.24 -2.02
CA GLY A 83 -8.90 15.60 -3.22
C GLY A 83 -9.83 14.48 -3.69
N ALA A 84 -10.75 14.78 -4.62
CA ALA A 84 -11.66 13.80 -5.19
C ALA A 84 -10.95 12.90 -6.21
N ALA A 85 -10.19 11.91 -5.71
CA ALA A 85 -9.42 10.96 -6.52
C ALA A 85 -10.28 10.28 -7.61
N GLY A 86 -9.74 10.22 -8.83
CA GLY A 86 -10.39 9.57 -9.99
C GLY A 86 -11.67 10.24 -10.50
N ARG A 87 -12.03 11.44 -10.02
CA ARG A 87 -13.28 12.13 -10.38
C ARG A 87 -13.09 13.56 -10.88
N SER A 88 -11.87 14.07 -10.92
CA SER A 88 -11.57 15.41 -11.43
C SER A 88 -10.13 15.50 -11.93
N THR A 89 -9.80 16.59 -12.63
CA THR A 89 -8.50 16.82 -13.30
C THR A 89 -7.81 18.09 -12.81
N TYR A 90 -8.12 18.54 -11.58
CA TYR A 90 -7.39 19.63 -10.94
C TYR A 90 -6.28 19.06 -10.07
N GLN A 91 -5.24 19.86 -9.82
CA GLN A 91 -3.99 19.43 -9.20
C GLN A 91 -4.17 18.53 -7.96
N LEU A 92 -4.99 18.91 -6.98
CA LEU A 92 -5.17 18.09 -5.76
C LEU A 92 -5.89 16.77 -6.02
N ALA A 93 -6.76 16.69 -7.04
CA ALA A 93 -7.39 15.43 -7.41
C ALA A 93 -6.39 14.48 -8.08
N ASP A 94 -5.45 15.01 -8.87
CA ASP A 94 -4.37 14.22 -9.49
C ASP A 94 -3.38 13.73 -8.43
N GLU A 95 -2.97 14.59 -7.49
CA GLU A 95 -2.10 14.24 -6.36
C GLU A 95 -2.75 13.17 -5.44
N ALA A 96 -4.05 13.33 -5.15
CA ALA A 96 -4.81 12.33 -4.39
C ALA A 96 -4.88 11.00 -5.14
N THR A 97 -5.09 11.03 -6.46
CA THR A 97 -5.17 9.83 -7.30
C THR A 97 -3.83 9.11 -7.35
N ALA A 98 -2.73 9.83 -7.56
CA ALA A 98 -1.39 9.25 -7.57
C ALA A 98 -1.08 8.57 -6.23
N THR A 99 -1.31 9.25 -5.10
CA THR A 99 -1.09 8.68 -3.76
C THR A 99 -1.94 7.42 -3.53
N PHE A 100 -3.18 7.41 -4.03
CA PHE A 100 -4.08 6.27 -3.88
C PHE A 100 -3.66 5.06 -4.71
N GLU A 101 -3.19 5.27 -5.94
CA GLU A 101 -2.70 4.20 -6.82
C GLU A 101 -1.32 3.68 -6.36
N ASP A 102 -0.44 4.54 -5.86
CA ASP A 102 0.82 4.11 -5.23
C ASP A 102 0.56 3.21 -4.02
N ALA A 103 -0.44 3.56 -3.19
CA ALA A 103 -0.87 2.71 -2.08
C ALA A 103 -1.45 1.38 -2.57
N ARG A 104 -2.19 1.37 -3.69
CA ARG A 104 -2.70 0.14 -4.30
C ARG A 104 -1.58 -0.78 -4.72
N ASP A 105 -0.57 -0.26 -5.41
CA ASP A 105 0.57 -1.05 -5.88
C ASP A 105 1.43 -1.56 -4.72
N ALA A 106 1.61 -0.76 -3.66
CA ALA A 106 2.30 -1.20 -2.45
C ALA A 106 1.59 -2.37 -1.77
N VAL A 107 0.26 -2.30 -1.58
CA VAL A 107 -0.51 -3.41 -0.98
C VAL A 107 -0.54 -4.62 -1.92
N ALA A 108 -0.70 -4.40 -3.23
CA ALA A 108 -0.70 -5.47 -4.21
C ALA A 108 0.62 -6.26 -4.16
N SER A 109 1.76 -5.56 -4.16
CA SER A 109 3.09 -6.17 -3.99
C SER A 109 3.21 -6.95 -2.68
N PHE A 110 2.73 -6.38 -1.56
CA PHE A 110 2.76 -7.03 -0.25
C PHE A 110 2.01 -8.37 -0.22
N VAL A 111 0.89 -8.48 -0.95
CA VAL A 111 0.09 -9.72 -1.03
C VAL A 111 0.39 -10.59 -2.25
N GLY A 112 1.36 -10.19 -3.09
CA GLY A 112 1.73 -10.93 -4.31
C GLY A 112 0.75 -10.82 -5.47
N ALA A 113 0.00 -9.72 -5.58
CA ALA A 113 -0.95 -9.41 -6.65
C ALA A 113 -0.48 -8.23 -7.51
N ARG A 114 -1.18 -7.95 -8.62
CA ARG A 114 -1.04 -6.71 -9.40
C ARG A 114 -2.05 -5.66 -8.93
N GLY A 115 -1.74 -4.37 -9.11
CA GLY A 115 -2.66 -3.28 -8.76
C GLY A 115 -4.08 -3.48 -9.34
N GLY A 116 -4.18 -3.86 -10.62
CA GLY A 116 -5.47 -4.13 -11.28
C GLY A 116 -6.25 -5.35 -10.73
N GLU A 117 -5.63 -6.18 -9.90
CA GLU A 117 -6.26 -7.33 -9.22
C GLU A 117 -6.71 -6.97 -7.79
N LEU A 118 -6.41 -5.75 -7.31
CA LEU A 118 -6.69 -5.32 -5.95
C LEU A 118 -7.90 -4.36 -5.88
N VAL A 119 -8.84 -4.67 -4.99
CA VAL A 119 -10.00 -3.82 -4.68
C VAL A 119 -9.96 -3.41 -3.21
N PHE A 120 -9.87 -2.11 -2.94
CA PHE A 120 -10.03 -1.58 -1.59
C PHE A 120 -11.48 -1.70 -1.12
N THR A 121 -11.66 -2.22 0.08
CA THR A 121 -12.93 -2.29 0.81
C THR A 121 -12.72 -1.77 2.22
N LYS A 122 -13.78 -1.45 2.96
CA LYS A 122 -13.67 -0.92 4.33
C LYS A 122 -13.09 -1.93 5.31
N ASN A 123 -13.35 -3.22 5.09
CA ASN A 123 -12.91 -4.31 5.96
C ASN A 123 -13.09 -5.68 5.27
N ALA A 124 -12.57 -6.74 5.92
CA ALA A 124 -12.67 -8.11 5.44
C ALA A 124 -14.13 -8.60 5.27
N THR A 125 -15.03 -8.21 6.17
CA THR A 125 -16.45 -8.59 6.08
C THR A 125 -17.11 -8.03 4.82
N GLU A 126 -16.85 -6.76 4.49
CA GLU A 126 -17.36 -6.14 3.25
C GLU A 126 -16.76 -6.81 2.02
N ALA A 127 -15.46 -7.16 2.03
CA ALA A 127 -14.83 -7.90 0.94
C ALA A 127 -15.49 -9.26 0.67
N ILE A 128 -15.78 -10.04 1.72
CA ILE A 128 -16.47 -11.33 1.58
C ILE A 128 -17.88 -11.14 1.00
N ASN A 129 -18.62 -10.13 1.49
CA ASN A 129 -19.95 -9.81 0.97
C ASN A 129 -19.90 -9.37 -0.50
N LEU A 130 -18.91 -8.58 -0.89
CA LEU A 130 -18.70 -8.16 -2.27
C LEU A 130 -18.57 -9.38 -3.20
N VAL A 131 -17.74 -10.36 -2.83
CA VAL A 131 -17.54 -11.60 -3.59
C VAL A 131 -18.84 -12.41 -3.67
N ALA A 132 -19.51 -12.61 -2.53
CA ALA A 132 -20.76 -13.39 -2.48
C ALA A 132 -21.85 -12.78 -3.37
N LEU A 133 -22.03 -11.46 -3.30
CA LEU A 133 -23.01 -10.73 -4.12
C LEU A 133 -22.63 -10.74 -5.60
N ALA A 134 -21.35 -10.54 -5.93
CA ALA A 134 -20.88 -10.56 -7.31
C ALA A 134 -21.11 -11.93 -7.98
N ILE A 135 -20.75 -13.02 -7.31
CA ILE A 135 -21.00 -14.39 -7.80
C ILE A 135 -22.50 -14.66 -7.89
N GLY A 136 -23.28 -14.26 -6.88
CA GLY A 136 -24.73 -14.43 -6.87
C GLY A 136 -25.40 -13.70 -8.04
N HIS A 137 -25.02 -12.46 -8.32
CA HIS A 137 -25.54 -11.69 -9.45
C HIS A 137 -25.14 -12.31 -10.79
N ALA A 138 -23.87 -12.68 -10.96
CA ALA A 138 -23.39 -13.33 -12.18
C ALA A 138 -24.12 -14.65 -12.47
N SER A 139 -24.34 -15.47 -11.43
CA SER A 139 -25.04 -16.76 -11.54
C SER A 139 -26.50 -16.61 -11.93
N LEU A 140 -27.13 -15.48 -11.56
CA LEU A 140 -28.51 -15.14 -11.93
C LEU A 140 -28.61 -14.43 -13.29
N GLY A 141 -27.52 -14.32 -14.05
CA GLY A 141 -27.48 -13.59 -15.32
C GLY A 141 -27.71 -12.08 -15.17
N ARG A 142 -27.60 -11.54 -13.95
CA ARG A 142 -27.68 -10.10 -13.71
C ARG A 142 -26.33 -9.51 -14.10
N SER A 143 -26.26 -8.98 -15.31
CA SER A 143 -25.06 -8.28 -15.76
C SER A 143 -24.78 -7.08 -14.84
N ALA A 144 -23.51 -6.83 -14.56
CA ALA A 144 -23.04 -5.59 -13.94
C ALA A 144 -23.17 -4.43 -14.95
N ALA A 145 -24.36 -4.23 -15.52
CA ALA A 145 -24.65 -3.05 -16.30
C ALA A 145 -24.54 -1.86 -15.34
N ARG A 146 -23.59 -0.96 -15.61
CA ARG A 146 -23.46 0.33 -14.92
C ARG A 146 -24.82 1.03 -14.94
N GLY A 147 -25.57 0.98 -13.84
CA GLY A 147 -26.66 1.91 -13.50
C GLY A 147 -27.55 2.40 -14.64
N GLY A 148 -27.90 1.54 -15.59
CA GLY A 148 -28.74 1.86 -16.74
C GLY A 148 -29.56 0.64 -17.07
N ALA A 149 -30.87 0.82 -17.19
CA ALA A 149 -31.78 -0.26 -17.55
C ALA A 149 -31.28 -0.95 -18.83
N PRO A 150 -31.43 -2.28 -18.95
CA PRO A 150 -31.28 -2.90 -20.26
C PRO A 150 -32.25 -2.20 -21.21
N ALA A 151 -31.76 -1.74 -22.36
CA ALA A 151 -32.64 -1.23 -23.41
C ALA A 151 -33.65 -2.35 -23.72
N ALA A 152 -34.92 -2.09 -23.42
CA ALA A 152 -35.98 -3.02 -23.73
C ALA A 152 -36.00 -3.21 -25.25
N ALA A 153 -36.15 -4.46 -25.70
CA ALA A 153 -36.22 -4.78 -27.12
C ALA A 153 -37.53 -4.30 -27.81
N ASP A 154 -38.43 -3.70 -27.05
CA ASP A 154 -39.76 -3.24 -27.47
C ASP A 154 -40.00 -1.75 -27.11
N ASP A 155 -39.04 -0.86 -27.41
CA ASP A 155 -39.35 0.58 -27.49
C ASP A 155 -39.91 0.87 -28.90
N PRO A 156 -41.17 1.35 -29.05
CA PRO A 156 -41.78 1.61 -30.36
C PRO A 156 -41.08 2.70 -31.18
#